data_AF-A0AAQ3U362-F1
#
_entry.id   AF-A0AAQ3U362-F1
#
_cell.length_a   1.000
_cell.length_b   1.000
_cell.length_c   1.000
_cell.angle_alpha   90.00
_cell.angle_beta   90.00
_cell.angle_gamma   90.00
#
_symmetry.space_group_name_H-M   'P 1'
#
loop_
_entity.id
_entity.type
_entity.pdbx_description
1 polymer ?
#
loop_
_entity_poly.entity_id
_entity_poly.type
_entity_poly.pdbx_seq_one_letter_code
_entity_poly.pdbx_strand_id
1 'polypeptide(L)'
;MGVYVDDLIITGSKPMAVKFKAEMKGEFLMSDLGLLSFYLGIEVRRGNGAITLRQTRYAKQILESAGMAECNPQAPQWRNASS
;
A
#
# COMPACT_ATOMS: atom_id res chain seq x y z
N MET A 1 -9.65 -22.24 -22.91
CA MET A 1 -8.81 -21.93 -21.73
C MET A 1 -9.12 -20.52 -21.29
N GLY A 2 -9.40 -20.29 -20.01
CA GLY A 2 -9.64 -18.97 -19.43
C GLY A 2 -8.54 -18.62 -18.45
N VAL A 3 -8.13 -17.35 -18.41
CA VAL A 3 -7.18 -16.83 -17.42
C VAL A 3 -7.99 -16.02 -16.42
N TYR A 4 -7.83 -16.30 -15.13
CA TYR A 4 -8.44 -15.55 -14.05
C TYR A 4 -7.38 -14.65 -13.41
N VAL A 5 -7.73 -13.38 -13.18
CA VAL A 5 -6.87 -12.37 -12.57
C VAL A 5 -7.62 -11.79 -11.38
N ASP A 6 -7.00 -11.82 -10.19
CA ASP A 6 -7.60 -11.30 -8.96
C ASP A 6 -7.59 -9.76 -8.92
N ASP A 7 -6.44 -9.12 -9.23
CA ASP A 7 -6.27 -7.67 -9.09
C ASP A 7 -5.56 -7.05 -10.31
N LEU A 8 -6.12 -5.97 -10.85
CA LEU A 8 -5.49 -5.15 -11.90
C LEU A 8 -5.16 -3.76 -11.36
N ILE A 9 -3.87 -3.38 -11.43
CA ILE A 9 -3.40 -2.06 -11.01
C ILE A 9 -3.23 -1.18 -12.24
N ILE A 10 -3.94 -0.06 -12.23
CA ILE A 10 -3.89 0.92 -13.32
C ILE A 10 -3.11 2.15 -12.83
N THR A 11 -2.05 2.50 -13.55
CA THR A 11 -1.20 3.67 -13.27
C THR A 11 -1.19 4.63 -14.45
N GLY A 12 -1.29 5.93 -14.20
CA GLY A 12 -1.26 6.95 -15.25
C GLY A 12 -1.95 8.24 -14.81
N SER A 13 -2.13 9.16 -15.74
CA SER A 13 -2.93 10.36 -15.48
C SER A 13 -4.40 9.98 -15.22
N LYS A 14 -5.10 10.77 -14.39
CA LYS A 14 -6.51 10.54 -14.06
C LYS A 14 -7.41 10.31 -15.29
N PRO A 15 -7.37 11.13 -16.36
CA PRO A 15 -8.24 10.91 -17.53
C PRO A 15 -7.91 9.62 -18.28
N MET A 16 -6.62 9.27 -18.43
CA MET A 16 -6.22 8.02 -19.10
C MET A 16 -6.66 6.80 -18.27
N ALA A 17 -6.46 6.83 -16.96
CA ALA A 17 -6.85 5.74 -16.07
C ALA A 17 -8.36 5.51 -16.04
N VAL A 18 -9.16 6.58 -16.09
CA VAL A 18 -10.64 6.48 -16.16
C VAL A 18 -11.08 5.87 -17.49
N LYS A 19 -10.50 6.32 -18.62
CA LYS A 19 -10.81 5.75 -19.93
C LYS A 19 -10.47 4.26 -20.00
N PHE A 20 -9.26 3.89 -19.60
CA PHE A 20 -8.80 2.51 -19.60
C PHE A 20 -9.66 1.61 -18.70
N LYS A 21 -10.05 2.11 -17.52
CA LYS A 21 -10.96 1.38 -16.62
C LYS A 21 -12.32 1.10 -17.25
N ALA A 22 -12.85 2.05 -18.04
CA ALA A 22 -14.12 1.87 -18.74
C ALA A 22 -14.02 0.82 -19.85
N GLU A 23 -12.93 0.83 -20.62
CA GLU A 23 -12.65 -0.18 -21.65
C GLU A 23 -12.53 -1.59 -21.03
N MET A 24 -11.76 -1.73 -19.95
CA MET A 24 -11.59 -3.03 -19.27
C MET A 24 -12.90 -3.59 -18.68
N LYS A 25 -13.81 -2.73 -18.19
CA LYS A 25 -15.14 -3.15 -17.72
C LYS A 25 -16.06 -3.63 -18.84
N GLY A 26 -15.86 -3.16 -20.08
CA GLY A 26 -16.62 -3.61 -21.24
C GLY A 26 -16.19 -4.99 -21.73
N GLU A 27 -14.89 -5.27 -21.66
CA GLU A 27 -14.29 -6.52 -22.15
C GLU A 27 -14.26 -7.63 -21.08
N PHE A 28 -14.17 -7.26 -19.80
CA PHE A 28 -13.99 -8.21 -18.70
C PHE A 28 -15.00 -7.99 -17.56
N LEU A 29 -15.43 -9.09 -16.94
CA LEU A 29 -16.18 -9.08 -15.69
C LEU A 29 -15.27 -8.62 -14.55
N MET A 30 -15.22 -7.31 -14.30
CA MET A 30 -14.41 -6.73 -13.24
C MET A 30 -15.17 -5.70 -12.40
N SER A 31 -14.83 -5.63 -11.12
CA SER A 31 -15.35 -4.63 -10.18
C SER A 31 -14.34 -3.51 -9.98
N ASP A 32 -14.83 -2.27 -9.84
CA ASP A 32 -13.95 -1.14 -9.52
C ASP A 32 -13.74 -1.04 -8.01
N LEU A 33 -12.49 -1.23 -7.58
CA LEU A 33 -12.06 -1.08 -6.18
C LEU A 33 -11.70 0.36 -5.81
N GLY A 34 -11.73 1.29 -6.77
CA GLY A 34 -11.43 2.70 -6.57
C GLY A 34 -9.93 3.01 -6.58
N LEU A 35 -9.49 3.87 -5.66
CA LEU A 35 -8.09 4.23 -5.49
C LEU A 35 -7.35 3.10 -4.77
N LEU A 36 -6.22 2.64 -5.34
CA LEU A 36 -5.32 1.67 -4.70
C LEU A 36 -5.06 2.06 -3.24
N SER A 37 -5.57 1.24 -2.33
CA SER A 37 -5.44 1.43 -0.88
C SER A 37 -4.58 0.33 -0.25
N PHE A 38 -4.49 -0.82 -0.90
CA PHE A 38 -3.60 -1.92 -0.52
C PHE A 38 -2.95 -2.54 -1.76
N TYR A 39 -1.66 -2.87 -1.66
CA TYR A 39 -0.93 -3.66 -2.65
C TYR A 39 -0.03 -4.66 -1.95
N LEU A 40 -0.23 -5.96 -2.17
CA LEU A 40 0.55 -7.04 -1.52
C LEU A 40 0.63 -6.91 0.03
N GLY A 41 -0.43 -6.40 0.66
CA GLY A 41 -0.46 -6.14 2.11
C GLY A 41 0.21 -4.84 2.55
N ILE A 42 0.66 -4.00 1.62
CA ILE A 42 1.16 -2.64 1.85
C ILE A 42 -0.01 -1.66 1.75
N GLU A 43 -0.28 -0.93 2.82
CA GLU A 43 -1.26 0.16 2.82
C GLU A 43 -0.70 1.35 2.02
N VAL A 44 -1.48 1.82 1.05
CA VAL A 44 -1.14 2.96 0.20
C VAL A 44 -2.06 4.12 0.57
N ARG A 45 -1.49 5.20 1.12
CA ARG A 45 -2.22 6.44 1.40
C ARG A 45 -1.79 7.51 0.40
N ARG A 46 -2.76 8.20 -0.19
CA ARG A 46 -2.53 9.32 -1.09
C ARG A 46 -3.06 10.59 -0.43
N GLY A 47 -2.22 11.60 -0.29
CA GLY A 47 -2.59 12.86 0.37
C GLY A 47 -1.47 13.90 0.29
N ASN A 48 -1.81 15.19 0.36
CA ASN A 48 -0.86 16.31 0.31
C ASN A 48 0.13 16.27 -0.87
N GLY A 49 -0.30 15.77 -2.03
CA GLY A 49 0.56 15.63 -3.21
C GLY A 49 1.61 14.52 -3.10
N ALA A 50 1.56 13.69 -2.05
CA ALA A 50 2.47 12.58 -1.81
C ALA A 50 1.73 11.24 -1.76
N ILE A 51 2.48 10.17 -2.02
CA ILE A 51 2.07 8.80 -1.80
C ILE A 51 2.88 8.27 -0.62
N THR A 52 2.19 7.85 0.43
CA THR A 52 2.80 7.23 1.61
C THR A 52 2.48 5.74 1.61
N LEU A 53 3.52 4.92 1.77
CA LEU A 53 3.39 3.48 1.95
C LEU A 53 3.47 3.17 3.45
N ARG A 54 2.58 2.32 3.94
CA ARG A 54 2.48 1.95 5.36
C ARG A 54 2.36 0.44 5.49
N GLN A 55 3.13 -0.12 6.40
CA GLN A 55 3.13 -1.56 6.71
C GLN A 55 3.00 -1.78 8.22
N THR A 56 2.09 -1.06 8.88
CA THR A 56 1.98 -1.11 10.35
C THR A 56 1.66 -2.52 10.86
N ARG A 57 0.85 -3.31 10.13
CA ARG A 57 0.58 -4.70 10.53
C ARG A 57 1.85 -5.55 10.51
N TYR A 58 2.63 -5.46 9.44
CA TYR A 58 3.90 -6.19 9.32
C TYR A 58 4.91 -5.74 10.38
N ALA A 59 5.04 -4.42 10.60
CA ALA A 59 5.91 -3.89 11.65
C ALA A 59 5.52 -4.40 13.05
N LYS A 60 4.21 -4.46 13.36
CA LYS A 60 3.72 -5.05 14.61
C LYS A 60 4.03 -6.54 14.71
N GLN A 61 3.81 -7.30 13.65
CA GLN A 61 4.13 -8.73 13.62
C GLN A 61 5.63 -8.99 13.85
N ILE A 62 6.50 -8.15 13.30
CA ILE A 62 7.95 -8.24 13.57
C ILE A 62 8.21 -8.02 15.07
N LEU A 63 7.66 -6.95 15.66
CA LEU A 63 7.85 -6.66 17.08
C LEU A 63 7.32 -7.79 17.97
N GLU A 64 6.15 -8.35 17.66
CA GLU A 64 5.59 -9.50 18.36
C GLU A 64 6.52 -10.73 18.24
N SER A 65 6.98 -11.06 17.03
CA SER A 65 7.86 -12.20 16.79
C SER A 65 9.24 -12.08 17.46
N ALA A 66 9.72 -10.85 17.65
CA ALA A 66 10.97 -10.55 18.33
C ALA A 66 10.81 -10.41 19.86
N GLY A 67 9.58 -10.53 20.39
CA GLY A 67 9.30 -10.27 21.81
C GLY A 67 9.44 -8.80 22.22
N MET A 68 9.39 -7.88 21.26
CA MET A 68 9.63 -6.44 21.42
C MET A 68 8.37 -5.58 21.42
N ALA A 69 7.17 -6.18 21.39
CA ALA A 69 5.91 -5.45 21.33
C ALA A 69 5.70 -4.47 22.50
N GLU A 70 6.18 -4.83 23.70
CA GLU A 70 6.05 -4.04 24.93
C GLU A 70 7.37 -3.36 25.34
N CYS A 71 8.41 -3.39 24.49
CA CYS A 71 9.69 -2.78 24.81
C CYS A 71 9.60 -1.24 24.74
N ASN A 72 10.21 -0.57 25.72
CA ASN A 72 10.31 0.89 25.71
C ASN A 72 11.23 1.35 24.56
N PRO A 73 10.82 2.30 23.71
CA PRO A 73 11.64 2.79 22.61
C PRO A 73 12.92 3.45 23.14
N GLN A 74 14.07 2.95 22.70
CA GLN A 74 15.36 3.57 22.98
C GLN A 74 15.79 4.47 21.82
N ALA A 75 16.29 5.65 22.16
CA ALA A 75 16.87 6.56 21.19
C ALA A 75 18.15 5.94 20.59
N PRO A 76 18.38 6.06 19.28
CA PRO A 76 19.69 5.73 18.72
C PRO A 76 20.78 6.57 19.39
N GLN A 77 21.93 5.97 19.70
CA GLN A 77 23.03 6.61 20.43
C GLN A 77 23.52 7.91 19.76
N TRP A 78 23.47 8.00 18.43
CA TRP A 78 23.85 9.21 17.68
C TRP A 78 22.92 10.41 17.92
N ARG A 79 21.69 10.20 18.40
CA ARG A 79 20.76 11.29 18.73
C ARG A 79 21.14 12.01 20.03
N ASN A 80 21.92 11.35 20.89
CA ASN A 80 22.35 11.87 22.18
C ASN A 80 23.81 12.40 22.14
N ALA A 81 24.51 12.22 21.01
CA ALA A 81 25.89 12.66 20.82
C ALA A 81 26.00 14.13 20.37
N SER A 82 24.87 14.81 20.19
CA SER A 82 24.77 16.18 19.67
C SER A 82 24.38 17.22 20.75
N SER A 83 24.40 16.85 22.03
CA SER A 83 24.09 17.71 23.18
C SER A 83 25.30 17.91 24.08
#